data_AF-A0A9D3S0D0-F1
#
_entry.id   AF-A0A9D3S0D0-F1
#
_cell.length_a   1.000
_cell.length_b   1.000
_cell.length_c   1.000
_cell.angle_alpha   90.00
_cell.angle_beta   90.00
_cell.angle_gamma   90.00
#
_symmetry.space_group_name_H-M   'P 1'
#
loop_
_entity.id
_entity.type
_entity.pdbx_description
1 polymer ?
#
loop_
_entity_poly.entity_id
_entity_poly.type
_entity_poly.pdbx_seq_one_letter_code
_entity_poly.pdbx_strand_id
1 'polypeptide(L)'
;MRMLKMLILPLVVSSLMSGLAALDAKCSSRLGLITISYYLWTTFVAVVVGIVMVSIIHPGGAAQKEDSEDSGKAIMSSADALLDLIRNMFPSNLVQATFQQYRTKSTPIMKTPKPTVSQGLTGTTTRRALIYGIQDDNGTDVQNFSLDLTPPPDVIFRTSPGTSEGMNVLGIVIFSATMGIMLGRMGPNGTALVNFCQSLNEAVLKIVAIVIWYFPFGIVFLVAGKILEMSDPSAMGKKLGFYAVTVVMGLVLHGLFILPSMYFFITKKSPIVYIRGILQALLIALATSSSSATLPITFKCLLENNHIDRRIIRFVLPVGATINMDGTALYEAVAAIFIAQVNNYELDFGQIITISITATAASIGAAGIPQAGLVTMVIVLTSVGLPTDDITLIIAVDWALDRFRTMVNVMGDALATGIMAHICRKDFVKEGEGVPLICETKPMINIQQIMAYQNNGGFQPPPPDIKADNIPPDVRRLMQLEEGLRSSEKKRPPASHKRADKDKHKDHCSIDMNGLETNV
;
A
#
# COMPACT_ATOMS: atom_id res chain seq x y z
N MET A 1 3.32 6.93 17.02
CA MET A 1 3.10 5.47 16.86
C MET A 1 1.64 5.03 17.01
N ARG A 2 0.94 5.32 18.11
CA ARG A 2 -0.46 4.88 18.30
C ARG A 2 -1.43 5.36 17.19
N MET A 3 -1.33 6.63 16.78
CA MET A 3 -2.12 7.19 15.68
C MET A 3 -1.90 6.45 14.35
N LEU A 4 -0.65 6.09 14.04
CA LEU A 4 -0.33 5.31 12.84
C LEU A 4 -0.93 3.89 12.93
N LYS A 5 -0.79 3.21 14.07
CA LYS A 5 -1.37 1.87 14.31
C LYS A 5 -2.90 1.85 14.13
N MET A 6 -3.59 2.89 14.59
CA MET A 6 -5.04 3.04 14.45
C MET A 6 -5.49 3.09 12.99
N LEU A 7 -4.70 3.70 12.10
CA LEU A 7 -5.06 3.90 10.70
C LEU A 7 -4.85 2.67 9.84
N ILE A 8 -4.04 1.69 10.29
CA ILE A 8 -3.70 0.49 9.50
C ILE A 8 -4.96 -0.30 9.12
N LEU A 9 -5.79 -0.66 10.10
CA LEU A 9 -6.96 -1.51 9.88
C LEU A 9 -7.93 -0.94 8.84
N PRO A 10 -8.47 0.29 9.00
CA PRO A 10 -9.42 0.83 8.03
C PRO A 10 -8.76 1.10 6.68
N LEU A 11 -7.48 1.49 6.65
CA LEU A 11 -6.75 1.72 5.40
C LEU A 11 -6.62 0.43 4.60
N VAL A 12 -6.04 -0.63 5.18
CA VAL A 12 -5.79 -1.91 4.50
C VAL A 12 -7.08 -2.54 3.98
N VAL A 13 -8.14 -2.56 4.80
CA VAL A 13 -9.41 -3.17 4.40
C VAL A 13 -10.03 -2.40 3.24
N SER A 14 -10.13 -1.07 3.36
CA SER A 14 -10.78 -0.24 2.34
C SER A 14 -9.97 -0.12 1.06
N SER A 15 -8.64 0.00 1.14
CA SER A 15 -7.75 0.12 -0.01
C SER A 15 -7.66 -1.17 -0.81
N LEU A 16 -7.49 -2.34 -0.16
CA LEU A 16 -7.43 -3.62 -0.86
C LEU A 16 -8.78 -4.01 -1.47
N MET A 17 -9.88 -3.82 -0.74
CA MET A 17 -11.20 -4.14 -1.27
C MET A 17 -11.56 -3.27 -2.47
N SER A 18 -11.35 -1.95 -2.38
CA SER A 18 -11.65 -1.05 -3.50
C SER A 18 -10.67 -1.21 -4.66
N GLY A 19 -9.37 -1.38 -4.37
CA GLY A 19 -8.32 -1.56 -5.37
C GLY A 19 -8.51 -2.83 -6.18
N LEU A 20 -8.81 -3.95 -5.54
CA LEU A 20 -9.04 -5.21 -6.24
C LEU A 20 -10.45 -5.35 -6.83
N ALA A 21 -11.45 -4.63 -6.32
CA ALA A 21 -12.79 -4.62 -6.92
C ALA A 21 -12.89 -3.78 -8.19
N ALA A 22 -12.04 -2.75 -8.33
CA ALA A 22 -11.93 -1.97 -9.57
C ALA A 22 -11.40 -2.80 -10.76
N LEU A 23 -10.92 -4.02 -10.51
CA LEU A 23 -10.49 -4.97 -11.52
C LEU A 23 -11.70 -5.61 -12.20
N ASP A 24 -12.25 -4.91 -13.20
CA ASP A 24 -13.43 -5.35 -13.95
C ASP A 24 -13.15 -6.63 -14.75
N ALA A 25 -13.98 -7.66 -14.53
CA ALA A 25 -13.83 -8.98 -15.14
C ALA A 25 -14.42 -9.09 -16.55
N LYS A 26 -15.21 -8.10 -17.04
CA LYS A 26 -16.08 -8.32 -18.22
C LYS A 26 -15.74 -7.61 -19.54
N CYS A 27 -14.95 -6.53 -19.58
CA CYS A 27 -14.55 -5.91 -20.87
C CYS A 27 -13.05 -5.60 -21.04
N SER A 28 -12.22 -5.75 -20.00
CA SER A 28 -10.76 -5.51 -20.06
C SER A 28 -9.97 -6.64 -19.37
N SER A 29 -10.53 -7.86 -19.37
CA SER A 29 -10.00 -8.96 -18.54
C SER A 29 -8.56 -9.34 -18.89
N ARG A 30 -8.18 -9.26 -20.17
CA ARG A 30 -6.82 -9.63 -20.60
C ARG A 30 -5.78 -8.56 -20.27
N LEU A 31 -6.02 -7.29 -20.60
CA LEU A 31 -5.11 -6.19 -20.23
C LEU A 31 -4.97 -6.11 -18.71
N GLY A 32 -6.10 -6.17 -17.99
CA GLY A 32 -6.12 -6.16 -16.53
C GLY A 32 -5.34 -7.31 -15.91
N LEU A 33 -5.65 -8.56 -16.30
CA LEU A 33 -5.01 -9.75 -15.73
C LEU A 33 -3.49 -9.76 -15.98
N ILE A 34 -3.05 -9.39 -17.18
CA ILE A 34 -1.62 -9.32 -17.52
C ILE A 34 -0.94 -8.20 -16.71
N THR A 35 -1.60 -7.05 -16.56
CA THR A 35 -1.07 -5.92 -15.78
C THR A 35 -0.88 -6.28 -14.32
N ILE A 36 -1.90 -6.87 -13.67
CA ILE A 36 -1.81 -7.30 -12.27
C ILE A 36 -0.76 -8.39 -12.10
N SER A 37 -0.74 -9.38 -12.99
CA SER A 37 0.24 -10.48 -12.92
C SER A 37 1.67 -9.94 -13.05
N TYR A 38 1.88 -8.93 -13.91
CA TYR A 38 3.15 -8.23 -14.03
C TYR A 38 3.51 -7.50 -12.73
N TYR A 39 2.60 -6.71 -12.15
CA TYR A 39 2.84 -6.00 -10.89
C TYR A 39 3.17 -6.93 -9.72
N LEU A 40 2.38 -7.99 -9.53
CA LEU A 40 2.67 -8.97 -8.48
C LEU A 40 4.04 -9.63 -8.68
N TRP A 41 4.42 -9.89 -9.93
CA TRP A 41 5.73 -10.46 -10.25
C TRP A 41 6.88 -9.49 -9.99
N THR A 42 6.77 -8.23 -10.45
CA THR A 42 7.83 -7.22 -10.25
C THR A 42 8.04 -6.91 -8.78
N THR A 43 6.95 -6.79 -8.03
CA THR A 43 7.00 -6.52 -6.59
C THR A 43 7.60 -7.70 -5.83
N PHE A 44 7.23 -8.94 -6.17
CA PHE A 44 7.85 -10.13 -5.58
C PHE A 44 9.36 -10.18 -5.88
N VAL A 45 9.77 -9.90 -7.11
CA VAL A 45 11.20 -9.82 -7.48
C VAL A 45 11.91 -8.71 -6.70
N ALA A 46 11.28 -7.55 -6.49
CA ALA A 46 11.83 -6.45 -5.69
C ALA A 46 12.09 -6.87 -4.24
N VAL A 47 11.14 -7.59 -3.64
CA VAL A 47 11.26 -8.14 -2.29
C VAL A 47 12.41 -9.15 -2.20
N VAL A 48 12.52 -10.08 -3.16
CA VAL A 48 13.63 -11.05 -3.20
C VAL A 48 14.98 -10.33 -3.31
N VAL A 49 15.07 -9.30 -4.16
CA VAL A 49 16.28 -8.47 -4.28
C VAL A 49 16.61 -7.80 -2.94
N GLY A 50 15.61 -7.24 -2.25
CA GLY A 50 15.77 -6.67 -0.92
C GLY A 50 16.33 -7.68 0.09
N ILE A 51 15.72 -8.86 0.18
CA ILE A 51 16.15 -9.94 1.07
C ILE A 51 17.58 -10.38 0.76
N VAL A 52 17.93 -10.55 -0.52
CA VAL A 52 19.29 -10.91 -0.93
C VAL A 52 20.29 -9.81 -0.55
N MET A 53 19.99 -8.55 -0.84
CA MET A 53 20.88 -7.42 -0.52
C MET A 53 21.14 -7.29 0.99
N VAL A 54 20.10 -7.36 1.82
CA VAL A 54 20.26 -7.24 3.29
C VAL A 54 20.94 -8.45 3.90
N SER A 55 20.78 -9.64 3.31
CA SER A 55 21.45 -10.85 3.78
C SER A 55 22.94 -10.83 3.46
N ILE A 56 23.33 -10.29 2.28
CA ILE A 56 24.74 -10.17 1.87
C ILE A 56 25.46 -9.06 2.65
N ILE A 57 24.85 -7.87 2.76
CA ILE A 57 25.49 -6.72 3.40
C ILE A 57 25.44 -6.81 4.92
N HIS A 58 24.40 -7.44 5.47
CA HIS A 58 24.20 -7.65 6.90
C HIS A 58 24.35 -6.37 7.76
N PRO A 59 23.58 -5.29 7.46
CA PRO A 59 23.78 -3.97 8.05
C PRO A 59 23.62 -3.92 9.58
N GLY A 60 22.82 -4.81 10.18
CA GLY A 60 22.64 -4.84 11.64
C GLY A 60 23.82 -5.46 12.41
N GLY A 61 24.62 -6.31 11.76
CA GLY A 61 25.83 -6.93 12.33
C GLY A 61 27.12 -6.17 12.03
N ALA A 62 27.10 -5.22 11.09
CA ALA A 62 28.29 -4.48 10.63
C ALA A 62 29.02 -3.66 11.72
N ALA A 63 28.44 -3.50 12.92
CA ALA A 63 29.06 -2.83 14.06
C ALA A 63 29.36 -3.76 15.26
N GLN A 64 29.10 -5.07 15.15
CA GLN A 64 29.49 -6.07 16.15
C GLN A 64 30.50 -7.04 15.53
N LYS A 65 31.78 -6.66 15.62
CA LYS A 65 32.81 -7.64 15.89
C LYS A 65 33.08 -7.51 17.39
N GLU A 66 32.86 -8.61 18.11
CA GLU A 66 33.03 -8.81 19.55
C GLU A 66 31.72 -8.72 20.38
N ASP A 67 31.51 -9.78 21.16
CA ASP A 67 30.46 -10.10 22.14
C ASP A 67 29.06 -10.48 21.62
N SER A 68 28.95 -11.72 21.12
CA SER A 68 27.68 -12.45 21.07
C SER A 68 27.51 -13.26 22.35
N GLU A 69 26.93 -12.66 23.40
CA GLU A 69 26.21 -13.45 24.40
C GLU A 69 24.93 -13.97 23.74
N ASP A 70 24.86 -15.29 23.62
CA ASP A 70 23.75 -16.05 23.04
C ASP A 70 22.50 -15.91 23.92
N SER A 71 21.78 -14.78 23.76
CA SER A 71 20.40 -14.67 24.22
C SER A 71 19.53 -15.50 23.30
N GLY A 72 19.57 -16.82 23.49
CA GLY A 72 18.69 -17.79 22.89
C GLY A 72 17.24 -17.56 23.31
N LYS A 73 16.59 -16.56 22.72
CA LYS A 73 15.12 -16.54 22.64
C LYS A 73 14.75 -17.66 21.68
N ALA A 74 14.32 -18.79 22.25
CA ALA A 74 13.89 -19.94 21.48
C ALA A 74 12.81 -19.54 20.47
N ILE A 75 13.18 -19.55 19.19
CA ILE A 75 12.25 -19.44 18.08
C ILE A 75 11.71 -20.84 17.78
N MET A 76 10.43 -20.86 17.44
CA MET A 76 9.64 -22.03 17.06
C MET A 76 10.36 -22.88 16.00
N SER A 77 10.02 -24.17 15.95
CA SER A 77 10.42 -25.01 14.82
C SER A 77 9.93 -24.38 13.50
N SER A 78 10.75 -24.42 12.45
CA SER A 78 10.43 -23.87 11.12
C SER A 78 9.10 -24.40 10.56
N ALA A 79 8.77 -25.65 10.91
CA ALA A 79 7.49 -26.27 10.55
C ALA A 79 6.29 -25.63 11.27
N ASP A 80 6.42 -25.33 12.56
CA ASP A 80 5.38 -24.63 13.31
C ASP A 80 5.20 -23.20 12.79
N ALA A 81 6.28 -22.53 12.39
CA ALA A 81 6.23 -21.17 11.84
C ALA A 81 5.46 -21.15 10.52
N LEU A 82 5.69 -22.14 9.65
CA LEU A 82 4.94 -22.31 8.41
C LEU A 82 3.47 -22.66 8.66
N LEU A 83 3.18 -23.52 9.65
CA LEU A 83 1.80 -23.86 10.00
C LEU A 83 1.05 -22.65 10.59
N ASP A 84 1.71 -21.87 11.45
CA ASP A 84 1.15 -20.64 11.99
C ASP A 84 0.93 -19.58 10.91
N LEU A 85 1.81 -19.50 9.92
CA LEU A 85 1.61 -18.66 8.73
C LEU A 85 0.29 -19.03 8.04
N ILE A 86 0.10 -20.30 7.69
CA ILE A 86 -1.12 -20.78 7.01
C ILE A 86 -2.37 -20.56 7.88
N ARG A 87 -2.29 -20.82 9.19
CA ARG A 87 -3.41 -20.58 10.12
C ARG A 87 -3.78 -19.10 10.20
N ASN A 88 -2.78 -18.22 10.17
CA ASN A 88 -3.01 -16.78 10.16
C ASN A 88 -3.53 -16.27 8.81
N MET A 89 -3.26 -16.95 7.69
CA MET A 89 -3.88 -16.61 6.40
C MET A 89 -5.41 -16.76 6.41
N PHE A 90 -5.94 -17.71 7.18
CA PHE A 90 -7.37 -17.99 7.30
C PHE A 90 -7.81 -17.90 8.78
N PRO A 91 -8.02 -16.68 9.31
CA PRO A 91 -8.40 -16.50 10.70
C PRO A 91 -9.78 -17.11 10.98
N SER A 92 -9.93 -17.74 12.14
CA SER A 92 -11.21 -18.32 12.59
C SER A 92 -12.31 -17.29 12.78
N ASN A 93 -11.94 -16.03 13.03
CA ASN A 93 -12.86 -14.91 13.19
C ASN A 93 -12.20 -13.60 12.74
N LEU A 94 -12.87 -12.85 11.88
CA LEU A 94 -12.34 -11.59 11.33
C LEU A 94 -12.27 -10.46 12.36
N VAL A 95 -13.25 -10.37 13.27
CA VAL A 95 -13.24 -9.37 14.34
C VAL A 95 -12.09 -9.68 15.30
N GLN A 96 -11.92 -10.94 15.69
CA GLN A 96 -10.79 -11.38 16.52
C GLN A 96 -9.45 -11.11 15.84
N ALA A 97 -9.35 -11.32 14.52
CA ALA A 97 -8.15 -11.04 13.75
C ALA A 97 -7.71 -9.57 13.82
N THR A 98 -8.61 -8.62 14.14
CA THR A 98 -8.25 -7.21 14.29
C THR A 98 -7.40 -6.91 15.53
N PHE A 99 -7.37 -7.82 16.52
CA PHE A 99 -6.62 -7.61 17.77
C PHE A 99 -5.85 -8.84 18.28
N GLN A 100 -6.01 -10.01 17.68
CA GLN A 100 -5.30 -11.25 18.04
C GLN A 100 -4.80 -12.01 16.81
N GLN A 101 -3.67 -12.70 16.98
CA GLN A 101 -3.09 -13.60 15.97
C GLN A 101 -2.79 -14.98 16.55
N TYR A 102 -2.81 -16.00 15.70
CA TYR A 102 -2.48 -17.37 16.10
C TYR A 102 -0.98 -17.50 16.28
N ARG A 103 -0.55 -18.07 17.41
CA ARG A 103 0.86 -18.35 17.70
C ARG A 103 0.98 -19.62 18.53
N THR A 104 1.67 -20.60 18.01
CA THR A 104 1.96 -21.85 18.69
C THR A 104 2.88 -21.58 19.87
N LYS A 105 2.49 -22.02 21.06
CA LYS A 105 3.31 -21.92 22.28
C LYS A 105 4.05 -23.23 22.47
N SER A 106 5.38 -23.17 22.54
CA SER A 106 6.21 -24.32 22.89
C SER A 106 6.35 -24.36 24.41
N THR A 107 5.76 -25.35 25.07
CA THR A 107 5.92 -25.55 26.51
C THR A 107 6.90 -26.70 26.77
N PRO A 108 7.97 -26.47 27.55
CA PRO A 108 8.88 -27.54 27.94
C PRO A 108 8.17 -28.47 28.93
N ILE A 109 8.00 -29.73 28.56
CA ILE A 109 7.54 -30.76 29.49
C ILE A 109 8.79 -31.49 29.98
N MET A 110 9.11 -31.30 31.26
CA MET A 110 10.15 -32.08 31.92
C MET A 110 9.65 -33.53 32.01
N LYS A 111 10.36 -34.49 31.39
CA LYS A 111 10.15 -35.89 31.73
C LYS A 111 10.64 -36.10 33.15
N THR A 112 9.72 -36.30 34.09
CA THR A 112 10.10 -36.84 35.39
C THR A 112 10.72 -38.22 35.15
N PRO A 113 11.94 -38.51 35.63
CA PRO A 113 12.45 -39.86 35.58
C PRO A 113 11.47 -40.75 36.34
N LYS A 114 10.94 -41.78 35.66
CA LYS A 114 10.11 -42.79 36.33
C LYS A 114 10.92 -43.32 37.52
N PRO A 115 10.37 -43.40 38.75
CA PRO A 115 11.03 -44.16 39.80
C PRO A 115 11.07 -45.61 39.32
N THR A 116 12.24 -46.08 38.91
CA THR A 116 12.48 -47.50 38.68
C THR A 116 12.38 -48.18 40.03
N VAL A 117 11.17 -48.61 40.38
CA VAL A 117 10.96 -49.64 41.39
C VAL A 117 11.63 -50.90 40.84
N SER A 118 12.81 -51.19 41.38
CA SER A 118 13.47 -52.50 41.47
C SER A 118 12.94 -53.59 40.51
N GLN A 119 13.59 -53.75 39.36
CA GLN A 119 13.61 -55.02 38.64
C GLN A 119 15.02 -55.29 38.09
N GLY A 120 15.64 -56.32 38.65
CA GLY A 120 16.68 -57.13 38.00
C GLY A 120 18.06 -56.49 37.89
N LEU A 121 19.02 -57.06 38.63
CA LEU A 121 20.44 -57.01 38.29
C LEU A 121 20.62 -57.31 36.79
N THR A 122 21.10 -56.34 36.01
CA THR A 122 22.01 -56.45 34.84
C THR A 122 21.82 -55.22 33.96
N GLY A 123 22.55 -54.15 34.23
CA GLY A 123 22.52 -52.93 33.43
C GLY A 123 23.46 -51.90 33.99
N THR A 124 24.72 -51.93 33.53
CA THR A 124 25.77 -50.96 33.84
C THR A 124 25.41 -49.59 33.24
N THR A 125 24.55 -48.84 33.91
CA THR A 125 24.43 -47.40 33.68
C THR A 125 25.43 -46.73 34.61
N THR A 126 26.54 -46.24 34.04
CA THR A 126 27.59 -45.49 34.74
C THR A 126 27.02 -44.26 35.47
N ARG A 127 26.56 -44.43 36.71
CA ARG A 127 26.44 -43.32 37.66
C ARG A 127 27.86 -42.85 37.97
N ARG A 128 28.25 -41.71 37.41
CA ARG A 128 29.50 -41.04 37.79
C ARG A 128 29.28 -40.37 39.14
N ALA A 129 29.55 -41.11 40.21
CA ALA A 129 29.66 -40.52 41.55
C ALA A 129 31.03 -39.84 41.65
N LEU A 130 31.05 -38.51 41.87
CA LEU A 130 32.28 -37.81 42.19
C LEU A 130 32.46 -37.90 43.72
N ILE A 131 33.52 -38.56 44.16
CA ILE A 131 33.86 -38.65 45.58
C ILE A 131 34.97 -37.62 45.82
N TYR A 132 34.67 -36.60 46.64
CA TYR A 132 35.68 -35.65 47.09
C TYR A 132 35.88 -35.84 48.58
N GLY A 133 37.13 -36.10 48.98
CA GLY A 133 37.52 -36.22 50.38
C GLY A 133 37.97 -34.86 50.89
N ILE A 134 37.34 -34.38 51.96
CA ILE A 134 37.84 -33.23 52.71
C ILE A 134 38.61 -33.80 53.91
N GLN A 135 39.88 -33.43 54.02
CA GLN A 135 40.76 -33.86 55.10
C GLN A 135 40.89 -32.71 56.10
N ASP A 136 40.64 -32.97 57.37
CA ASP A 136 40.79 -31.96 58.43
C ASP A 136 42.27 -31.57 58.61
N ASP A 137 42.53 -30.36 59.12
CA ASP A 137 43.88 -29.77 59.23
C ASP A 137 44.91 -30.62 60.01
N ASN A 138 44.45 -31.58 60.83
CA ASN A 138 45.29 -32.54 61.55
C ASN A 138 45.57 -33.87 60.80
N GLY A 139 45.05 -34.04 59.58
CA GLY A 139 45.39 -35.13 58.67
C GLY A 139 44.83 -36.52 58.99
N THR A 140 44.15 -36.71 60.13
CA THR A 140 43.78 -38.06 60.61
C THR A 140 42.39 -38.54 60.24
N ASP A 141 41.47 -37.65 59.82
CA ASP A 141 40.10 -38.02 59.45
C ASP A 141 39.75 -37.48 58.06
N VAL A 142 39.26 -38.35 57.18
CA VAL A 142 38.89 -38.02 55.79
C VAL A 142 37.40 -38.27 55.65
N GLN A 143 36.61 -37.20 55.57
CA GLN A 143 35.19 -37.32 55.29
C GLN A 143 34.97 -37.39 53.78
N ASN A 144 34.44 -38.54 53.33
CA ASN A 144 34.11 -38.78 51.93
C ASN A 144 32.67 -38.36 51.66
N PHE A 145 32.49 -37.36 50.80
CA PHE A 145 31.17 -36.97 50.31
C PHE A 145 30.95 -37.50 48.89
N SER A 146 29.86 -38.23 48.67
CA SER A 146 29.46 -38.67 47.33
C SER A 146 28.45 -37.69 46.74
N LEU A 147 28.84 -36.94 45.71
CA LEU A 147 27.89 -36.17 44.91
C LEU A 147 27.33 -37.07 43.79
N ASP A 148 26.03 -37.33 43.82
CA ASP A 148 25.32 -37.99 42.72
C ASP A 148 24.90 -36.92 41.70
N LEU A 149 25.65 -36.82 40.59
CA LEU A 149 25.34 -35.88 39.52
C LEU A 149 24.08 -36.39 38.80
N THR A 150 22.92 -35.82 39.14
CA THR A 150 21.68 -36.06 38.40
C THR A 150 21.90 -35.55 36.97
N PRO A 151 21.79 -36.40 35.92
CA PRO A 151 21.87 -35.92 34.56
C PRO A 151 20.75 -34.90 34.32
N PRO A 152 20.99 -33.86 33.49
CA PRO A 152 19.96 -32.87 33.20
C PRO A 152 18.69 -33.58 32.68
N PRO A 153 17.50 -33.18 33.14
CA PRO A 153 16.26 -33.87 32.77
C PRO A 153 16.04 -33.79 31.26
N ASP A 154 15.62 -34.90 30.64
CA ASP A 154 15.20 -34.91 29.25
C ASP A 154 14.00 -33.96 29.07
N VAL A 155 14.22 -32.80 28.46
CA VAL A 155 13.16 -31.84 28.13
C VAL A 155 12.57 -32.21 26.77
N ILE A 156 11.28 -32.53 26.73
CA ILE A 156 10.54 -32.64 25.47
C ILE A 156 9.66 -31.40 25.32
N PHE A 157 9.82 -30.70 24.21
CA PHE A 157 8.98 -29.57 23.85
C PHE A 157 7.66 -30.08 23.27
N ARG A 158 6.53 -29.64 23.85
CA ARG A 158 5.19 -29.89 23.29
C ARG A 158 4.63 -28.58 22.75
N THR A 159 4.17 -28.62 21.51
CA THR A 159 3.50 -27.49 20.87
C THR A 159 2.03 -27.47 21.28
N SER A 160 1.54 -26.32 21.75
CA SER A 160 0.14 -26.11 22.08
C SER A 160 -0.46 -24.93 21.29
N PRO A 161 -1.73 -25.01 20.87
CA PRO A 161 -2.43 -23.88 20.25
C PRO A 161 -2.41 -22.67 21.19
N GLY A 162 -2.02 -21.51 20.67
CA GLY A 162 -2.01 -20.26 21.42
C GLY A 162 -2.44 -19.08 20.57
N THR A 163 -2.81 -18.00 21.25
CA THR A 163 -3.00 -16.69 20.65
C THR A 163 -1.97 -15.72 21.22
N SER A 164 -1.54 -14.79 20.39
CA SER A 164 -0.74 -13.63 20.75
C SER A 164 -1.61 -12.39 20.60
N GLU A 165 -1.45 -11.43 21.52
CA GLU A 165 -2.00 -10.09 21.32
C GLU A 165 -1.29 -9.41 20.14
N GLY A 166 -2.06 -8.75 19.29
CA GLY A 166 -1.58 -8.17 18.04
C GLY A 166 -2.52 -8.47 16.88
N MET A 167 -2.68 -7.49 15.98
CA MET A 167 -3.55 -7.64 14.81
C MET A 167 -2.98 -8.67 13.84
N ASN A 168 -3.77 -9.68 13.47
CA ASN A 168 -3.44 -10.60 12.38
C ASN A 168 -3.66 -9.91 11.03
N VAL A 169 -2.69 -9.12 10.62
CA VAL A 169 -2.79 -8.35 9.38
C VAL A 169 -2.80 -9.23 8.15
N LEU A 170 -2.05 -10.34 8.15
CA LEU A 170 -2.00 -11.29 7.03
C LEU A 170 -3.39 -11.83 6.69
N GLY A 171 -4.14 -12.27 7.70
CA GLY A 171 -5.52 -12.76 7.52
C GLY A 171 -6.46 -11.68 7.01
N ILE A 172 -6.34 -10.45 7.51
CA ILE A 172 -7.13 -9.30 7.06
C ILE A 172 -6.84 -8.99 5.59
N VAL A 173 -5.56 -8.95 5.21
CA VAL A 173 -5.13 -8.69 3.84
C VAL A 173 -5.69 -9.73 2.87
N ILE A 174 -5.57 -11.02 3.18
CA ILE A 174 -6.06 -12.10 2.32
C ILE A 174 -7.59 -12.08 2.20
N PHE A 175 -8.28 -11.84 3.31
CA PHE A 175 -9.73 -11.70 3.31
C PHE A 175 -10.18 -10.49 2.47
N SER A 176 -9.63 -9.31 2.73
CA SER A 176 -9.95 -8.08 2.00
C SER A 176 -9.62 -8.20 0.52
N ALA A 177 -8.51 -8.86 0.17
CA ALA A 177 -8.15 -9.10 -1.21
C ALA A 177 -9.17 -10.02 -1.91
N THR A 178 -9.51 -11.14 -1.28
CA THR A 178 -10.50 -12.09 -1.81
C THR A 178 -11.87 -11.42 -1.96
N MET A 179 -12.30 -10.67 -0.95
CA MET A 179 -13.56 -9.94 -0.97
C MET A 179 -13.59 -8.87 -2.06
N GLY A 180 -12.51 -8.10 -2.23
CA GLY A 180 -12.39 -7.13 -3.32
C GLY A 180 -12.58 -7.76 -4.69
N ILE A 181 -11.88 -8.87 -4.97
CA ILE A 181 -12.01 -9.60 -6.24
C ILE A 181 -13.44 -10.12 -6.43
N MET A 182 -14.09 -10.64 -5.38
CA MET A 182 -15.47 -11.11 -5.47
C MET A 182 -16.44 -9.96 -5.75
N LEU A 183 -16.27 -8.80 -5.09
CA LEU A 183 -17.10 -7.61 -5.32
C LEU A 183 -16.99 -7.09 -6.74
N GLY A 184 -15.78 -7.09 -7.32
CA GLY A 184 -15.59 -6.75 -8.73
C GLY A 184 -16.33 -7.72 -9.67
N ARG A 185 -16.38 -9.02 -9.32
CA ARG A 185 -17.11 -10.04 -10.10
C ARG A 185 -18.63 -10.00 -9.96
N MET A 186 -19.16 -9.42 -8.88
CA MET A 186 -20.60 -9.25 -8.67
C MET A 186 -21.23 -8.19 -9.59
N GLY A 187 -20.42 -7.39 -10.29
CA GLY A 187 -20.88 -6.34 -11.19
C GLY A 187 -21.75 -5.31 -10.45
N PRO A 188 -22.96 -4.99 -10.94
CA PRO A 188 -23.80 -3.93 -10.36
C PRO A 188 -24.19 -4.18 -8.90
N ASN A 189 -24.29 -5.45 -8.48
CA ASN A 189 -24.63 -5.80 -7.10
C ASN A 189 -23.49 -5.50 -6.11
N GLY A 190 -22.23 -5.50 -6.59
CA GLY A 190 -21.06 -5.18 -5.78
C GLY A 190 -20.78 -3.68 -5.65
N THR A 191 -21.27 -2.88 -6.60
CA THR A 191 -20.93 -1.45 -6.75
C THR A 191 -21.18 -0.62 -5.50
N ALA A 192 -22.27 -0.86 -4.78
CA ALA A 192 -22.58 -0.12 -3.55
C ALA A 192 -21.47 -0.28 -2.49
N LEU A 193 -20.98 -1.50 -2.29
CA LEU A 193 -19.93 -1.77 -1.30
C LEU A 193 -18.56 -1.30 -1.79
N VAL A 194 -18.28 -1.38 -3.10
CA VAL A 194 -17.05 -0.82 -3.69
C VAL A 194 -16.99 0.68 -3.49
N ASN A 195 -18.08 1.40 -3.77
CA ASN A 195 -18.16 2.85 -3.59
C ASN A 195 -18.01 3.25 -2.11
N PHE A 196 -18.60 2.46 -1.21
CA PHE A 196 -18.40 2.64 0.24
C PHE A 196 -16.92 2.49 0.61
N CYS A 197 -16.25 1.41 0.17
CA CYS A 197 -14.83 1.19 0.43
C CYS A 197 -13.95 2.31 -0.16
N GLN A 198 -14.25 2.79 -1.36
CA GLN A 198 -13.54 3.92 -1.97
C GLN A 198 -13.69 5.20 -1.14
N SER A 199 -14.92 5.52 -0.71
CA SER A 199 -15.20 6.70 0.12
C SER A 199 -14.50 6.61 1.48
N LEU A 200 -14.51 5.43 2.10
CA LEU A 200 -13.80 5.17 3.35
C LEU A 200 -12.29 5.33 3.18
N ASN A 201 -11.71 4.77 2.10
CA ASN A 201 -10.28 4.89 1.81
C ASN A 201 -9.88 6.37 1.65
N GLU A 202 -10.64 7.16 0.87
CA GLU A 202 -10.36 8.58 0.70
C GLU A 202 -10.47 9.36 2.02
N ALA A 203 -11.46 9.06 2.85
CA ALA A 203 -11.60 9.66 4.17
C ALA A 203 -10.42 9.32 5.09
N VAL A 204 -9.99 8.06 5.12
CA VAL A 204 -8.82 7.62 5.90
C VAL A 204 -7.55 8.31 5.41
N LEU A 205 -7.35 8.47 4.10
CA LEU A 205 -6.19 9.19 3.54
C LEU A 205 -6.16 10.67 3.98
N LYS A 206 -7.32 11.33 4.10
CA LYS A 206 -7.39 12.69 4.66
C LYS A 206 -6.98 12.72 6.13
N ILE A 207 -7.36 11.72 6.92
CA ILE A 207 -6.90 11.59 8.31
C ILE A 207 -5.38 11.35 8.35
N VAL A 208 -4.86 10.48 7.48
CA VAL A 208 -3.41 10.23 7.35
C VAL A 208 -2.65 11.54 7.08
N ALA A 209 -3.15 12.41 6.20
CA ALA A 209 -2.52 13.70 5.92
C ALA A 209 -2.41 14.60 7.18
N ILE A 210 -3.44 14.62 8.03
CA ILE A 210 -3.41 15.34 9.32
C ILE A 210 -2.36 14.73 10.25
N VAL A 211 -2.29 13.40 10.33
CA VAL A 211 -1.29 12.70 11.16
C VAL A 211 0.12 12.97 10.66
N ILE A 212 0.35 13.02 9.34
CA ILE A 212 1.64 13.38 8.73
C ILE A 212 2.03 14.82 9.11
N TRP A 213 1.09 15.75 9.22
CA TRP A 213 1.40 17.12 9.66
C TRP A 213 1.87 17.17 11.13
N TYR A 214 1.33 16.30 11.99
CA TYR A 214 1.78 16.13 13.36
C TYR A 214 3.10 15.33 13.47
N PHE A 215 3.41 14.51 12.48
CA PHE A 215 4.52 13.57 12.49
C PHE A 215 5.89 14.19 12.78
N PRO A 216 6.29 15.36 12.21
CA PRO A 216 7.56 16.01 12.53
C PRO A 216 7.78 16.23 14.03
N PHE A 217 6.76 16.63 14.78
CA PHE A 217 6.85 16.82 16.23
C PHE A 217 7.07 15.48 16.95
N GLY A 218 6.31 14.45 16.57
CA GLY A 218 6.45 13.11 17.15
C GLY A 218 7.80 12.46 16.88
N ILE A 219 8.38 12.68 15.69
CA ILE A 219 9.70 12.12 15.33
C ILE A 219 10.79 12.65 16.25
N VAL A 220 10.81 13.94 16.56
CA VAL A 220 11.84 14.54 17.42
C VAL A 220 11.90 13.80 18.76
N PHE A 221 10.76 13.56 19.40
CA PHE A 221 10.71 12.84 20.67
C PHE A 221 11.01 11.35 20.54
N LEU A 222 10.57 10.69 19.46
CA LEU A 222 10.85 9.27 19.23
C LEU A 222 12.34 9.01 18.97
N VAL A 223 12.96 9.86 18.15
CA VAL A 223 14.40 9.79 17.86
C VAL A 223 15.21 10.14 19.11
N ALA A 224 14.86 11.22 19.82
CA ALA A 224 15.52 11.59 21.07
C ALA A 224 15.41 10.48 22.13
N GLY A 225 14.21 9.91 22.32
CA GLY A 225 13.99 8.80 23.25
C GLY A 225 14.82 7.57 22.91
N LYS A 226 14.89 7.21 21.63
CA LYS A 226 15.74 6.09 21.20
C LYS A 226 17.24 6.36 21.34
N ILE A 227 17.70 7.57 21.09
CA ILE A 227 19.11 7.92 21.33
C ILE A 227 19.45 7.81 22.82
N LEU A 228 18.53 8.14 23.73
CA LEU A 228 18.71 8.00 25.18
C LEU A 228 18.74 6.53 25.64
N GLU A 229 18.01 5.64 24.97
CA GLU A 229 18.06 4.19 25.23
C GLU A 229 19.35 3.53 24.71
N MET A 230 20.05 4.16 23.76
CA MET A 230 21.27 3.61 23.16
C MET A 230 22.50 3.86 24.02
N SER A 231 23.23 2.78 24.30
CA SER A 231 24.51 2.82 25.00
C SER A 231 25.62 3.46 24.14
N ASP A 232 25.58 3.26 22.81
CA ASP A 232 26.52 3.83 21.84
C ASP A 232 25.81 4.38 20.59
N PRO A 233 25.52 5.70 20.55
CA PRO A 233 24.90 6.35 19.39
C PRO A 233 25.74 6.28 18.11
N SER A 234 27.07 6.16 18.24
CA SER A 234 27.98 6.16 17.09
C SER A 234 27.93 4.82 16.33
N ALA A 235 27.89 3.70 17.06
CA ALA A 235 27.71 2.38 16.49
C ALA A 235 26.34 2.23 15.81
N MET A 236 25.27 2.75 16.44
CA MET A 236 23.95 2.71 15.83
C MET A 236 23.87 3.56 14.55
N GLY A 237 24.48 4.75 14.55
CA GLY A 237 24.59 5.58 13.35
C GLY A 237 25.26 4.86 12.18
N LYS A 238 26.31 4.07 12.45
CA LYS A 238 26.96 3.22 11.42
C LYS A 238 26.01 2.14 10.90
N LYS A 239 25.32 1.39 11.78
CA LYS A 239 24.33 0.37 11.38
C LYS A 239 23.24 0.98 10.49
N LEU A 240 22.73 2.16 10.88
CA LEU A 240 21.71 2.88 10.13
C LEU A 240 22.21 3.38 8.77
N GLY A 241 23.47 3.83 8.70
CA GLY A 241 24.12 4.22 7.44
C GLY A 241 24.23 3.04 6.47
N PHE A 242 24.70 1.87 6.93
CA PHE A 242 24.76 0.65 6.11
C PHE A 242 23.38 0.18 5.67
N TYR A 243 22.37 0.32 6.54
CA TYR A 243 20.99 0.06 6.18
C TYR A 243 20.52 0.97 5.03
N ALA A 244 20.74 2.29 5.13
CA ALA A 244 20.36 3.24 4.09
C ALA A 244 21.05 2.92 2.75
N VAL A 245 22.35 2.58 2.79
CA VAL A 245 23.11 2.14 1.60
C VAL A 245 22.51 0.86 1.01
N THR A 246 22.16 -0.12 1.85
CA THR A 246 21.56 -1.39 1.40
C THR A 246 20.24 -1.15 0.67
N VAL A 247 19.36 -0.30 1.22
CA VAL A 247 18.09 0.07 0.57
C VAL A 247 18.33 0.76 -0.76
N VAL A 248 19.19 1.78 -0.80
CA VAL A 248 19.48 2.53 -2.04
C VAL A 248 20.09 1.62 -3.10
N MET A 249 21.04 0.75 -2.73
CA MET A 249 21.64 -0.22 -3.64
C MET A 249 20.59 -1.19 -4.20
N GLY A 250 19.70 -1.70 -3.35
CA GLY A 250 18.59 -2.56 -3.79
C GLY A 250 17.64 -1.84 -4.75
N LEU A 251 17.26 -0.59 -4.45
CA LEU A 251 16.41 0.24 -5.30
C LEU A 251 17.09 0.56 -6.65
N VAL A 252 18.38 0.86 -6.65
CA VAL A 252 19.16 1.10 -7.87
C VAL A 252 19.25 -0.18 -8.70
N LEU A 253 19.55 -1.31 -8.08
CA LEU A 253 19.61 -2.60 -8.76
C LEU A 253 18.25 -2.96 -9.39
N HIS A 254 17.18 -2.85 -8.63
CA HIS A 254 15.84 -3.16 -9.12
C HIS A 254 15.38 -2.17 -10.20
N GLY A 255 15.50 -0.87 -9.91
CA GLY A 255 14.99 0.22 -10.75
C GLY A 255 15.78 0.44 -12.04
N LEU A 256 17.11 0.41 -11.99
CA LEU A 256 17.95 0.73 -13.16
C LEU A 256 18.41 -0.50 -13.95
N PHE A 257 18.34 -1.71 -13.36
CA PHE A 257 18.78 -2.92 -14.05
C PHE A 257 17.63 -3.91 -14.26
N ILE A 258 16.90 -4.31 -13.22
CA ILE A 258 15.89 -5.38 -13.35
C ILE A 258 14.67 -4.93 -14.15
N LEU A 259 14.03 -3.82 -13.79
CA LEU A 259 12.86 -3.31 -14.52
C LEU A 259 13.19 -2.96 -15.99
N PRO A 260 14.30 -2.27 -16.31
CA PRO A 260 14.69 -1.99 -17.69
C PRO A 260 15.05 -3.26 -18.47
N SER A 261 15.66 -4.26 -17.82
CA SER A 261 15.94 -5.56 -18.44
C SER A 261 14.65 -6.28 -18.80
N MET A 262 13.66 -6.33 -17.90
CA MET A 262 12.35 -6.91 -18.21
C MET A 262 11.66 -6.20 -19.37
N TYR A 263 11.70 -4.86 -19.39
CA TYR A 263 11.20 -4.08 -20.53
C TYR A 263 11.89 -4.48 -21.83
N PHE A 264 13.22 -4.55 -21.84
CA PHE A 264 13.99 -4.93 -23.03
C PHE A 264 13.67 -6.36 -23.50
N PHE A 265 13.62 -7.33 -22.59
CA PHE A 265 13.38 -8.72 -22.98
C PHE A 265 12.00 -8.96 -23.56
N ILE A 266 10.98 -8.25 -23.04
CA ILE A 266 9.58 -8.39 -23.50
C ILE A 266 9.32 -7.56 -24.75
N THR A 267 9.71 -6.29 -24.77
CA THR A 267 9.38 -5.38 -25.88
C THR A 267 10.39 -5.40 -27.03
N LYS A 268 11.59 -5.94 -26.79
CA LYS A 268 12.76 -5.88 -27.68
C LYS A 268 13.15 -4.45 -28.10
N LYS A 269 12.77 -3.45 -27.29
CA LYS A 269 13.10 -2.03 -27.50
C LYS A 269 14.06 -1.53 -26.42
N SER A 270 14.85 -0.51 -26.77
CA SER A 270 15.79 0.10 -25.82
C SER A 270 15.04 0.78 -24.65
N PRO A 271 15.26 0.35 -23.40
CA PRO A 271 14.62 0.96 -22.24
C PRO A 271 15.18 2.35 -21.93
N ILE A 272 16.43 2.65 -22.31
CA ILE A 272 17.09 3.92 -22.01
C ILE A 272 16.35 5.08 -22.70
N VAL A 273 15.97 4.89 -23.96
CA VAL A 273 15.19 5.89 -24.71
C VAL A 273 13.82 6.11 -24.07
N TYR A 274 13.19 5.02 -23.63
CA TYR A 274 11.89 5.08 -22.96
C TYR A 274 11.96 5.83 -21.62
N ILE A 275 12.98 5.54 -20.80
CA ILE A 275 13.23 6.19 -19.51
C ILE A 275 13.53 7.68 -19.70
N ARG A 276 14.29 8.05 -20.75
CA ARG A 276 14.56 9.46 -21.07
C ARG A 276 13.29 10.25 -21.32
N GLY A 277 12.26 9.66 -21.92
CA GLY A 277 10.98 10.32 -22.15
C GLY A 277 10.13 10.52 -20.89
N ILE A 278 10.36 9.77 -19.81
CA ILE A 278 9.68 9.93 -18.51
C ILE A 278 10.54 10.60 -17.44
N LEU A 279 11.76 11.02 -17.78
CA LEU A 279 12.74 11.57 -16.82
C LEU A 279 12.17 12.74 -16.01
N GLN A 280 11.37 13.61 -16.64
CA GLN A 280 10.70 14.72 -15.95
C GLN A 280 9.80 14.23 -14.80
N ALA A 281 9.02 13.17 -15.03
CA ALA A 281 8.16 12.60 -14.00
C ALA A 281 8.99 11.97 -12.86
N LEU A 282 10.11 11.31 -13.18
CA LEU A 282 11.00 10.72 -12.17
C LEU A 282 11.65 11.78 -11.28
N LEU A 283 12.10 12.91 -11.85
CA LEU A 283 12.66 14.02 -11.08
C LEU A 283 11.62 14.67 -10.16
N ILE A 284 10.38 14.81 -10.63
CA ILE A 284 9.28 15.32 -9.79
C ILE A 284 8.95 14.31 -8.69
N ALA A 285 8.93 13.01 -8.98
CA ALA A 285 8.68 11.96 -7.99
C ALA A 285 9.74 11.94 -6.88
N LEU A 286 11.01 12.15 -7.25
CA LEU A 286 12.11 12.30 -6.31
C LEU A 286 11.95 13.56 -5.43
N ALA A 287 11.44 14.66 -6.01
CA ALA A 287 11.23 15.91 -5.30
C ALA A 287 10.04 15.85 -4.33
N THR A 288 8.92 15.26 -4.76
CA THR A 288 7.65 15.24 -4.02
C THR A 288 7.49 14.05 -3.08
N SER A 289 8.22 12.95 -3.30
CA SER A 289 8.02 11.67 -2.61
C SER A 289 6.58 11.14 -2.69
N SER A 290 5.86 11.43 -3.77
CA SER A 290 4.48 10.94 -3.95
C SER A 290 4.22 10.47 -5.38
N SER A 291 3.98 9.17 -5.54
CA SER A 291 3.60 8.56 -6.82
C SER A 291 2.26 9.10 -7.31
N SER A 292 1.27 9.27 -6.41
CA SER A 292 -0.04 9.80 -6.75
C SER A 292 0.00 11.27 -7.21
N ALA A 293 0.84 12.10 -6.58
CA ALA A 293 1.02 13.50 -6.99
C ALA A 293 1.70 13.63 -8.36
N THR A 294 2.54 12.66 -8.73
CA THR A 294 3.26 12.66 -10.03
C THR A 294 2.44 12.11 -11.19
N LEU A 295 1.35 11.41 -10.91
CA LEU A 295 0.52 10.70 -11.88
C LEU A 295 0.15 11.55 -13.13
N PRO A 296 -0.28 12.83 -13.02
CA PRO A 296 -0.62 13.63 -14.19
C PRO A 296 0.59 13.92 -15.09
N ILE A 297 1.78 14.07 -14.50
CA ILE A 297 3.01 14.35 -15.26
C ILE A 297 3.52 13.07 -15.92
N THR A 298 3.47 11.94 -15.22
CA THR A 298 3.77 10.63 -15.81
C THR A 298 2.85 10.35 -16.99
N PHE A 299 1.55 10.64 -16.85
CA PHE A 299 0.57 10.52 -17.92
C PHE A 299 0.98 11.35 -19.15
N LYS A 300 1.30 12.63 -18.95
CA LYS A 300 1.73 13.55 -20.01
C LYS A 300 2.99 13.05 -20.72
N CYS A 301 4.01 12.65 -19.96
CA CYS A 301 5.27 12.13 -20.51
C CYS A 301 5.05 10.88 -21.37
N LEU A 302 4.21 9.94 -20.92
CA LEU A 302 3.92 8.72 -21.68
C LEU A 302 3.14 8.99 -22.97
N LEU A 303 2.21 9.96 -22.94
CA LEU A 303 1.42 10.32 -24.10
C LEU A 303 2.23 11.10 -25.14
N GLU A 304 2.94 12.14 -24.70
CA GLU A 304 3.62 13.10 -25.58
C GLU A 304 5.03 12.63 -25.99
N ASN A 305 5.81 12.06 -25.07
CA ASN A 305 7.22 11.71 -25.34
C ASN A 305 7.37 10.26 -25.80
N ASN A 306 6.61 9.33 -25.20
CA ASN A 306 6.70 7.90 -25.51
C ASN A 306 5.58 7.40 -26.43
N HIS A 307 4.63 8.27 -26.80
CA HIS A 307 3.54 7.99 -27.73
C HIS A 307 2.72 6.74 -27.40
N ILE A 308 2.41 6.53 -26.12
CA ILE A 308 1.58 5.41 -25.67
C ILE A 308 0.09 5.75 -25.81
N ASP A 309 -0.72 4.77 -26.22
CA ASP A 309 -2.17 4.93 -26.37
C ASP A 309 -2.82 5.33 -25.04
N ARG A 310 -3.62 6.41 -25.08
CA ARG A 310 -4.30 7.00 -23.92
C ARG A 310 -5.15 5.99 -23.15
N ARG A 311 -5.76 5.01 -23.83
CA ARG A 311 -6.59 3.96 -23.21
C ARG A 311 -5.76 3.10 -22.26
N ILE A 312 -4.54 2.77 -22.64
CA ILE A 312 -3.61 1.97 -21.83
C ILE A 312 -3.12 2.79 -20.65
N ILE A 313 -2.69 4.05 -20.88
CA ILE A 313 -2.21 4.93 -19.81
C ILE A 313 -3.29 5.14 -18.74
N ARG A 314 -4.54 5.41 -19.15
CA ARG A 314 -5.70 5.62 -18.25
C ARG A 314 -6.04 4.40 -17.40
N PHE A 315 -5.69 3.22 -17.87
CA PHE A 315 -5.93 1.98 -17.14
C PHE A 315 -4.74 1.62 -16.24
N VAL A 316 -3.53 1.58 -16.79
CA VAL A 316 -2.35 1.01 -16.13
C VAL A 316 -1.80 1.92 -15.02
N LEU A 317 -1.70 3.23 -15.27
CA LEU A 317 -1.06 4.14 -14.31
C LEU A 317 -1.86 4.33 -13.00
N PRO A 318 -3.18 4.59 -13.00
CA PRO A 318 -3.91 4.76 -11.75
C PRO A 318 -3.95 3.48 -10.90
N VAL A 319 -3.98 2.31 -11.55
CA VAL A 319 -3.91 1.01 -10.88
C VAL A 319 -2.50 0.75 -10.34
N GLY A 320 -1.45 1.12 -11.08
CA GLY A 320 -0.06 0.98 -10.64
C GLY A 320 0.26 1.85 -9.41
N ALA A 321 -0.21 3.10 -9.41
CA ALA A 321 0.05 4.05 -8.32
C ALA A 321 -0.52 3.62 -6.96
N THR A 322 -1.38 2.60 -6.92
CA THR A 322 -1.89 1.98 -5.69
C THR A 322 -1.35 0.57 -5.48
N ILE A 323 -1.31 -0.26 -6.51
CA ILE A 323 -0.99 -1.69 -6.38
C ILE A 323 0.52 -1.96 -6.50
N ASN A 324 1.21 -1.27 -7.40
CA ASN A 324 2.57 -1.59 -7.81
C ASN A 324 3.60 -0.71 -7.09
N MET A 325 3.95 -1.12 -5.86
CA MET A 325 4.89 -0.39 -5.02
C MET A 325 6.20 -1.16 -4.79
N ASP A 326 6.90 -1.49 -5.88
CA ASP A 326 8.15 -2.27 -5.87
C ASP A 326 9.19 -1.74 -4.87
N GLY A 327 9.42 -0.42 -4.86
CA GLY A 327 10.36 0.23 -3.96
C GLY A 327 9.93 0.19 -2.50
N THR A 328 8.62 0.23 -2.23
CA THR A 328 8.08 0.09 -0.88
C THR A 328 8.25 -1.34 -0.38
N ALA A 329 7.93 -2.33 -1.20
CA ALA A 329 8.05 -3.75 -0.84
C ALA A 329 9.51 -4.15 -0.56
N LEU A 330 10.45 -3.71 -1.42
CA LEU A 330 11.89 -3.91 -1.22
C LEU A 330 12.35 -3.29 0.11
N TYR A 331 11.95 -2.05 0.37
CA TYR A 331 12.29 -1.35 1.60
C TYR A 331 11.76 -2.05 2.85
N GLU A 332 10.50 -2.50 2.83
CA GLU A 332 9.88 -3.19 3.96
C GLU A 332 10.61 -4.49 4.29
N ALA A 333 10.98 -5.26 3.27
CA ALA A 333 11.74 -6.50 3.45
C ALA A 333 13.12 -6.24 4.05
N VAL A 334 13.86 -5.27 3.50
CA VAL A 334 15.20 -4.88 4.00
C VAL A 334 15.11 -4.35 5.44
N ALA A 335 14.13 -3.50 5.73
CA ALA A 335 13.93 -2.90 7.04
C ALA A 335 13.55 -3.95 8.10
N ALA A 336 12.76 -4.96 7.75
CA ALA A 336 12.30 -5.97 8.69
C ALA A 336 13.46 -6.87 9.13
N ILE A 337 14.27 -7.28 8.15
CA ILE A 337 15.48 -8.08 8.41
C ILE A 337 16.52 -7.24 9.14
N PHE A 338 16.69 -5.96 8.80
CA PHE A 338 17.59 -5.06 9.52
C PHE A 338 17.19 -4.91 11.00
N ILE A 339 15.90 -4.72 11.30
CA ILE A 339 15.41 -4.64 12.69
C ILE A 339 15.66 -5.96 13.43
N ALA A 340 15.46 -7.10 12.77
CA ALA A 340 15.80 -8.39 13.36
C ALA A 340 17.29 -8.48 13.70
N GLN A 341 18.17 -8.10 12.76
CA GLN A 341 19.62 -8.11 12.96
C GLN A 341 20.07 -7.16 14.08
N VAL A 342 19.51 -5.94 14.18
CA VAL A 342 19.89 -4.96 15.22
C VAL A 342 19.52 -5.45 16.62
N ASN A 343 18.43 -6.22 16.73
CA ASN A 343 17.95 -6.80 17.98
C ASN A 343 18.49 -8.21 18.26
N ASN A 344 19.41 -8.72 17.43
CA ASN A 344 19.94 -10.08 17.53
C ASN A 344 18.85 -11.17 17.49
N TYR A 345 17.78 -10.94 16.73
CA TYR A 345 16.80 -11.98 16.41
C TYR A 345 17.30 -12.78 15.21
N GLU A 346 17.50 -14.08 15.40
CA GLU A 346 17.72 -15.00 14.27
C GLU A 346 16.40 -15.23 13.53
N LEU A 347 16.37 -14.98 12.22
CA LEU A 347 15.17 -15.24 11.43
C LEU A 347 15.26 -16.64 10.83
N ASP A 348 14.26 -17.46 11.13
CA ASP A 348 14.08 -18.76 10.48
C ASP A 348 13.63 -18.60 9.02
N PHE A 349 13.86 -19.63 8.21
CA PHE A 349 13.42 -19.68 6.81
C PHE A 349 11.92 -19.41 6.64
N GLY A 350 11.08 -19.92 7.55
CA GLY A 350 9.64 -19.65 7.53
C GLY A 350 9.31 -18.17 7.77
N GLN A 351 10.07 -17.50 8.64
CA GLN A 351 9.91 -16.07 8.89
C GLN A 351 10.35 -15.21 7.71
N ILE A 352 11.42 -15.60 7.00
CA ILE A 352 11.86 -14.91 5.77
C ILE A 352 10.78 -15.01 4.69
N ILE A 353 10.17 -16.18 4.50
CA ILE A 353 9.03 -16.34 3.58
C ILE A 353 7.85 -15.48 4.02
N THR A 354 7.56 -15.45 5.32
CA THR A 354 6.49 -14.61 5.89
C THR A 354 6.72 -13.13 5.61
N ILE A 355 7.93 -12.62 5.83
CA ILE A 355 8.34 -11.25 5.47
C ILE A 355 8.14 -11.02 3.97
N SER A 356 8.56 -11.98 3.13
CA SER A 356 8.45 -11.83 1.68
C SER A 356 7.00 -11.68 1.20
N ILE A 357 6.11 -12.55 1.67
CA ILE A 357 4.68 -12.53 1.30
C ILE A 357 4.01 -11.29 1.88
N THR A 358 4.27 -10.97 3.15
CA THR A 358 3.62 -9.85 3.82
C THR A 358 4.09 -8.50 3.30
N ALA A 359 5.37 -8.32 2.97
CA ALA A 359 5.87 -7.10 2.33
C ALA A 359 5.26 -6.91 0.93
N THR A 360 5.16 -7.99 0.14
CA THR A 360 4.49 -7.93 -1.17
C THR A 360 3.03 -7.49 -1.02
N ALA A 361 2.29 -8.08 -0.08
CA ALA A 361 0.88 -7.77 0.09
C ALA A 361 0.64 -6.40 0.79
N ALA A 362 1.50 -6.01 1.72
CA ALA A 362 1.44 -4.71 2.40
C ALA A 362 1.72 -3.56 1.44
N SER A 363 2.62 -3.77 0.46
CA SER A 363 2.92 -2.77 -0.56
C SER A 363 1.71 -2.41 -1.45
N ILE A 364 0.78 -3.34 -1.69
CA ILE A 364 -0.49 -3.08 -2.41
C ILE A 364 -1.42 -2.18 -1.58
N GLY A 365 -1.34 -2.29 -0.27
CA GLY A 365 -2.13 -1.49 0.67
C GLY A 365 -1.51 -0.12 0.99
N ALA A 366 -0.25 0.11 0.59
CA ALA A 366 0.40 1.39 0.77
C ALA A 366 -0.20 2.42 -0.19
N ALA A 367 -0.45 3.63 0.31
CA ALA A 367 -0.94 4.73 -0.51
C ALA A 367 0.23 5.46 -1.18
N GLY A 368 0.02 6.01 -2.38
CA GLY A 368 1.07 6.73 -3.14
C GLY A 368 1.39 8.12 -2.59
N ILE A 369 1.36 8.27 -1.26
CA ILE A 369 1.62 9.49 -0.50
C ILE A 369 2.95 9.34 0.27
N PRO A 370 3.59 10.46 0.66
CA PRO A 370 4.85 10.42 1.38
C PRO A 370 4.73 9.61 2.68
N GLN A 371 5.79 8.87 3.02
CA GLN A 371 5.90 8.09 4.27
C GLN A 371 4.84 6.99 4.47
N ALA A 372 4.02 6.67 3.46
CA ALA A 372 3.02 5.59 3.57
C ALA A 372 3.64 4.24 3.94
N GLY A 373 4.87 3.99 3.47
CA GLY A 373 5.64 2.77 3.75
C GLY A 373 5.93 2.54 5.23
N LEU A 374 5.97 3.59 6.06
CA LEU A 374 6.18 3.42 7.51
C LEU A 374 4.95 2.84 8.22
N VAL A 375 3.74 3.11 7.70
CA VAL A 375 2.49 2.58 8.25
C VAL A 375 2.37 1.10 7.91
N THR A 376 2.66 0.74 6.67
CA THR A 376 2.66 -0.64 6.19
C THR A 376 3.84 -1.45 6.75
N MET A 377 4.95 -0.80 7.14
CA MET A 377 6.05 -1.48 7.85
C MET A 377 5.61 -2.17 9.15
N VAL A 378 4.68 -1.56 9.89
CA VAL A 378 4.12 -2.17 11.12
C VAL A 378 3.50 -3.53 10.82
N ILE A 379 2.85 -3.67 9.66
CA ILE A 379 2.23 -4.91 9.19
C ILE A 379 3.27 -6.01 9.09
N VAL A 380 4.37 -5.72 8.38
CA VAL A 380 5.45 -6.68 8.13
C VAL A 380 6.16 -7.09 9.42
N LEU A 381 6.39 -6.16 10.35
CA LEU A 381 7.01 -6.50 11.64
C LEU A 381 6.08 -7.35 12.52
N THR A 382 4.79 -7.01 12.60
CA THR A 382 3.84 -7.74 13.44
C THR A 382 3.61 -9.17 12.95
N SER A 383 3.69 -9.43 11.65
CA SER A 383 3.47 -10.76 11.05
C SER A 383 4.53 -11.78 11.46
N VAL A 384 5.77 -11.33 11.71
CA VAL A 384 6.86 -12.16 12.23
C VAL A 384 7.11 -11.99 13.72
N GLY A 385 6.31 -11.16 14.40
CA GLY A 385 6.40 -10.92 15.84
C GLY A 385 7.60 -10.08 16.28
N LEU A 386 8.13 -9.22 15.39
CA LEU A 386 9.19 -8.28 15.71
C LEU A 386 8.64 -7.01 16.42
N PRO A 387 9.43 -6.40 17.32
CA PRO A 387 9.03 -5.17 18.01
C PRO A 387 8.86 -4.00 17.05
N THR A 388 7.71 -3.33 17.11
CA THR A 388 7.39 -2.18 16.24
C THR A 388 8.03 -0.87 16.70
N ASP A 389 8.55 -0.84 17.93
CA ASP A 389 9.11 0.39 18.51
C ASP A 389 10.45 0.77 17.84
N ASP A 390 11.13 -0.19 17.21
CA ASP A 390 12.39 0.01 16.50
C ASP A 390 12.22 0.61 15.10
N ILE A 391 10.97 0.76 14.62
CA ILE A 391 10.67 1.58 13.42
C ILE A 391 11.24 2.99 13.61
N THR A 392 11.23 3.51 14.83
CA THR A 392 11.74 4.84 15.18
C THR A 392 13.20 5.07 14.78
N LEU A 393 14.02 4.02 14.75
CA LEU A 393 15.40 4.05 14.27
C LEU A 393 15.47 4.42 12.78
N ILE A 394 14.55 3.84 12.01
CA ILE A 394 14.52 3.96 10.55
C ILE A 394 13.89 5.29 10.12
N ILE A 395 12.96 5.82 10.91
CA ILE A 395 12.27 7.09 10.58
C ILE A 395 13.26 8.24 10.34
N ALA A 396 14.40 8.26 11.04
CA ALA A 396 15.41 9.30 10.91
C ALA A 396 16.02 9.38 9.49
N VAL A 397 16.11 8.26 8.77
CA VAL A 397 16.65 8.19 7.40
C VAL A 397 15.56 8.03 6.34
N ASP A 398 14.35 7.65 6.73
CA ASP A 398 13.26 7.35 5.81
C ASP A 398 12.90 8.53 4.90
N TRP A 399 12.97 9.77 5.39
CA TRP A 399 12.67 10.96 4.56
C TRP A 399 13.52 11.06 3.28
N ALA A 400 14.74 10.52 3.32
CA ALA A 400 15.63 10.47 2.16
C ALA A 400 15.36 9.23 1.31
N LEU A 401 15.14 8.07 1.94
CA LEU A 401 14.87 6.81 1.25
C LEU A 401 13.54 6.82 0.49
N ASP A 402 12.51 7.44 1.07
CA ASP A 402 11.16 7.59 0.50
C ASP A 402 11.17 8.24 -0.89
N ARG A 403 12.13 9.15 -1.15
CA ARG A 403 12.31 9.79 -2.46
C ARG A 403 12.69 8.77 -3.53
N PHE A 404 13.66 7.91 -3.22
CA PHE A 404 14.11 6.86 -4.13
C PHE A 404 13.05 5.77 -4.29
N ARG A 405 12.36 5.39 -3.21
CA ARG A 405 11.23 4.44 -3.25
C ARG A 405 10.15 4.93 -4.21
N THR A 406 9.72 6.17 -4.05
CA THR A 406 8.75 6.83 -4.94
C THR A 406 9.21 6.80 -6.39
N MET A 407 10.46 7.18 -6.67
CA MET A 407 11.00 7.20 -8.02
C MET A 407 10.98 5.81 -8.69
N VAL A 408 11.32 4.75 -7.94
CA VAL A 408 11.26 3.37 -8.45
C VAL A 408 9.82 2.93 -8.70
N ASN A 409 8.88 3.25 -7.82
CA ASN A 409 7.46 2.93 -8.00
C ASN A 409 6.91 3.57 -9.30
N VAL A 410 7.13 4.88 -9.48
CA VAL A 410 6.70 5.61 -10.69
C VAL A 410 7.35 5.06 -11.96
N MET A 411 8.64 4.68 -11.88
CA MET A 411 9.35 4.05 -12.99
C MET A 411 8.78 2.67 -13.34
N GLY A 412 8.43 1.86 -12.34
CA GLY A 412 7.77 0.56 -12.50
C GLY A 412 6.47 0.68 -13.27
N ASP A 413 5.60 1.61 -12.87
CA ASP A 413 4.31 1.86 -13.52
C ASP A 413 4.46 2.34 -14.97
N ALA A 414 5.42 3.24 -15.20
CA ALA A 414 5.68 3.77 -16.53
C ALA A 414 6.23 2.70 -17.48
N LEU A 415 7.15 1.84 -17.01
CA LEU A 415 7.68 0.72 -17.79
C LEU A 415 6.62 -0.34 -18.03
N ALA A 416 5.80 -0.67 -17.02
CA ALA A 416 4.67 -1.57 -17.16
C ALA A 416 3.71 -1.08 -18.25
N THR A 417 3.38 0.21 -18.26
CA THR A 417 2.51 0.81 -19.29
C THR A 417 3.07 0.60 -20.70
N GLY A 418 4.38 0.73 -20.89
CA GLY A 418 5.04 0.48 -22.18
C GLY A 418 5.06 -1.00 -22.56
N ILE A 419 5.24 -1.90 -21.59
CA ILE A 419 5.16 -3.36 -21.79
C ILE A 419 3.74 -3.76 -22.21
N MET A 420 2.71 -3.27 -21.49
CA MET A 420 1.30 -3.54 -21.81
C MET A 420 0.93 -3.00 -23.19
N ALA A 421 1.44 -1.82 -23.56
CA ALA A 421 1.26 -1.28 -24.90
C ALA A 421 1.86 -2.17 -26.00
N HIS A 422 2.96 -2.86 -25.71
CA HIS A 422 3.55 -3.81 -26.64
C HIS A 422 2.74 -5.12 -26.72
N ILE A 423 2.38 -5.71 -25.56
CA ILE A 423 1.69 -7.00 -25.47
C ILE A 423 0.27 -6.91 -26.05
N CYS A 424 -0.47 -5.86 -25.71
CA CYS A 424 -1.86 -5.68 -26.10
C CYS A 424 -2.04 -4.92 -27.42
N ARG A 425 -0.94 -4.65 -28.16
CA ARG A 425 -1.00 -3.92 -29.45
C ARG A 425 -2.03 -4.49 -30.42
N LYS A 426 -2.18 -5.82 -30.48
CA LYS A 426 -3.13 -6.51 -31.38
C LYS A 426 -4.60 -6.32 -30.98
N ASP A 427 -4.86 -6.09 -29.69
CA ASP A 427 -6.21 -5.95 -29.16
C ASP A 427 -6.74 -4.53 -29.49
N PHE A 428 -5.86 -3.52 -29.49
CA PHE A 428 -6.21 -2.12 -29.79
C PHE A 428 -6.24 -1.76 -31.28
N VAL A 429 -5.57 -2.54 -32.15
CA VAL A 429 -5.63 -2.35 -33.61
C VAL A 429 -7.00 -2.78 -34.17
N LYS A 430 -7.68 -3.73 -33.53
CA LYS A 430 -9.00 -4.23 -33.98
C LYS A 430 -10.16 -3.28 -33.71
N GLU A 431 -10.06 -2.40 -32.71
CA GLU A 431 -11.11 -1.41 -32.42
C GLU A 431 -11.12 -0.20 -33.39
N GLY A 432 -10.12 -0.09 -34.26
CA GLY A 432 -9.97 1.02 -35.21
C GLY A 432 -10.90 0.98 -36.44
N GLU A 433 -11.67 -0.09 -36.65
CA GLU A 433 -12.54 -0.25 -37.83
C GLU A 433 -14.06 -0.17 -37.54
N GLY A 434 -14.52 0.23 -36.35
CA GLY A 434 -15.97 0.14 -36.12
C GLY A 434 -16.64 0.82 -34.92
N VAL A 435 -16.06 1.81 -34.26
CA VAL A 435 -16.79 2.56 -33.22
C VAL A 435 -16.41 4.05 -33.22
N PRO A 436 -17.36 5.00 -33.28
CA PRO A 436 -17.05 6.42 -33.11
C PRO A 436 -16.58 6.68 -31.67
N LEU A 437 -15.38 7.24 -31.53
CA LEU A 437 -14.85 7.71 -30.25
C LEU A 437 -15.73 8.83 -29.68
N ILE A 438 -16.46 8.54 -28.60
CA ILE A 438 -16.97 9.57 -27.69
C ILE A 438 -15.78 10.05 -26.85
N CYS A 439 -15.58 11.37 -26.83
CA CYS A 439 -14.48 12.14 -26.22
C CYS A 439 -13.24 12.39 -27.10
N GLU A 440 -13.43 13.01 -28.26
CA GLU A 440 -12.51 14.07 -28.68
C GLU A 440 -12.76 15.32 -27.83
N THR A 441 -11.81 15.66 -26.96
CA THR A 441 -11.65 17.03 -26.49
C THR A 441 -11.26 17.89 -27.70
N LYS A 442 -12.22 18.66 -28.23
CA LYS A 442 -11.97 19.67 -29.27
C LYS A 442 -10.81 20.61 -28.86
N PRO A 443 -9.92 20.98 -29.79
CA PRO A 443 -8.89 21.98 -29.52
C PRO A 443 -9.52 23.33 -29.17
N MET A 444 -8.96 24.00 -28.16
CA MET A 444 -9.37 25.35 -27.75
C MET A 444 -9.24 26.32 -28.93
N ILE A 445 -10.34 27.02 -29.22
CA ILE A 445 -10.41 28.08 -30.22
C ILE A 445 -9.50 29.24 -29.76
N ASN A 446 -8.62 29.68 -30.65
CA ASN A 446 -7.71 30.80 -30.44
C ASN A 446 -8.51 32.09 -30.14
N ILE A 447 -8.18 32.79 -29.06
CA ILE A 447 -8.84 34.02 -28.59
C ILE A 447 -8.89 35.11 -29.69
N GLN A 448 -7.96 35.09 -30.65
CA GLN A 448 -7.97 36.00 -31.80
C GLN A 448 -9.15 35.77 -32.76
N GLN A 449 -9.69 34.55 -32.87
CA GLN A 449 -10.86 34.26 -33.72
C GLN A 449 -12.18 34.75 -33.09
N ILE A 450 -12.26 34.81 -31.76
CA ILE A 450 -13.46 35.29 -31.05
C ILE A 450 -13.57 36.82 -31.19
N MET A 451 -12.44 37.55 -31.15
CA MET A 451 -12.45 39.01 -31.31
C MET A 451 -12.81 39.46 -32.74
N ALA A 452 -12.60 38.61 -33.76
CA ALA A 452 -12.94 38.94 -35.14
C ALA A 452 -14.46 38.97 -35.41
N TYR A 453 -15.28 38.33 -34.57
CA TYR A 453 -16.74 38.29 -34.73
C TYR A 453 -17.49 39.35 -33.92
N GLN A 454 -16.82 40.12 -33.06
CA GLN A 454 -17.46 41.16 -32.25
C GLN A 454 -17.39 42.57 -32.83
N ASN A 455 -16.67 42.79 -33.94
CA ASN A 455 -16.33 44.14 -34.37
C ASN A 455 -17.19 44.73 -35.49
N ASN A 456 -18.45 44.32 -35.64
CA ASN A 456 -19.46 45.09 -36.38
C ASN A 456 -20.86 44.62 -35.98
N GLY A 457 -21.67 45.51 -35.39
CA GLY A 457 -22.95 45.21 -34.75
C GLY A 457 -24.06 44.68 -35.66
N GLY A 458 -24.03 43.40 -36.02
CA GLY A 458 -25.14 42.68 -36.66
C GLY A 458 -24.93 41.17 -36.62
N PHE A 459 -25.85 40.45 -35.96
CA PHE A 459 -25.82 38.98 -35.89
C PHE A 459 -26.35 38.39 -37.21
N GLN A 460 -25.51 37.69 -37.98
CA GLN A 460 -25.96 36.82 -39.08
C GLN A 460 -26.21 35.40 -38.54
N PRO A 461 -27.34 34.75 -38.91
CA PRO A 461 -27.60 33.38 -38.50
C PRO A 461 -26.67 32.40 -39.24
N PRO A 462 -26.33 31.24 -38.62
CA PRO A 462 -25.46 30.24 -39.22
C PRO A 462 -26.14 29.54 -40.43
N PRO A 463 -25.35 28.99 -41.37
CA PRO A 463 -25.87 28.31 -42.56
C PRO A 463 -26.71 27.06 -42.19
N PRO A 464 -27.65 26.63 -43.06
CA PRO A 464 -28.77 25.74 -42.72
C PRO A 464 -28.43 24.27 -42.42
N ASP A 465 -27.16 23.87 -42.35
CA ASP A 465 -26.75 22.46 -42.20
C ASP A 465 -26.41 22.02 -40.77
N ILE A 466 -26.81 22.78 -39.74
CA ILE A 466 -26.58 22.39 -38.34
C ILE A 466 -27.89 21.85 -37.73
N LYS A 467 -27.99 20.51 -37.62
CA LYS A 467 -29.06 19.83 -36.86
C LYS A 467 -29.06 20.28 -35.39
N ALA A 468 -30.25 20.48 -34.83
CA ALA A 468 -30.53 21.12 -33.53
C ALA A 468 -29.99 20.40 -32.26
N ASP A 469 -29.19 19.35 -32.41
CA ASP A 469 -28.62 18.56 -31.32
C ASP A 469 -27.20 18.99 -30.90
N ASN A 470 -26.63 20.00 -31.56
CA ASN A 470 -25.24 20.45 -31.35
C ASN A 470 -25.09 21.77 -30.56
N ILE A 471 -26.11 22.21 -29.82
CA ILE A 471 -26.05 23.46 -29.04
C ILE A 471 -25.83 23.14 -27.56
N PRO A 472 -24.75 23.65 -26.92
CA PRO A 472 -24.50 23.48 -25.48
C PRO A 472 -25.69 24.01 -24.63
N PRO A 473 -26.02 23.37 -23.49
CA PRO A 473 -27.22 23.69 -22.72
C PRO A 473 -27.26 25.14 -22.23
N ASP A 474 -26.11 25.76 -21.95
CA ASP A 474 -26.01 27.15 -21.50
C ASP A 474 -26.35 28.15 -22.61
N VAL A 475 -25.99 27.83 -23.86
CA VAL A 475 -26.31 28.64 -25.04
C VAL A 475 -27.79 28.50 -25.39
N ARG A 476 -28.36 27.29 -25.25
CA ARG A 476 -29.80 27.06 -25.41
C ARG A 476 -30.61 27.85 -24.36
N ARG A 477 -30.10 27.96 -23.13
CA ARG A 477 -30.71 28.77 -22.06
C ARG A 477 -30.68 30.27 -22.36
N LEU A 478 -29.57 30.78 -22.89
CA LEU A 478 -29.43 32.17 -23.31
C LEU A 478 -30.32 32.52 -24.50
N MET A 479 -30.44 31.62 -25.49
CA MET A 479 -31.35 31.80 -26.62
C MET A 479 -32.82 31.82 -26.19
N GLN A 480 -33.22 30.97 -25.23
CA GLN A 480 -34.58 30.98 -24.67
C GLN A 480 -34.90 32.25 -23.86
N LEU A 481 -33.91 32.78 -23.13
CA LEU A 481 -34.05 34.05 -22.40
C LEU A 481 -34.18 35.24 -23.37
N GLU A 482 -33.44 35.23 -24.48
CA GLU A 482 -33.49 36.30 -25.49
C GLU A 482 -34.74 36.23 -26.38
N GLU A 483 -35.26 35.02 -26.67
CA GLU A 483 -36.56 34.83 -27.35
C GLU A 483 -37.74 35.27 -26.48
N GLY A 484 -37.68 35.03 -25.16
CA GLY A 484 -38.69 35.53 -24.22
C GLY A 484 -38.80 37.06 -24.22
N LEU A 485 -37.66 37.75 -24.33
CA LEU A 485 -37.58 39.22 -24.42
C LEU A 485 -38.00 39.76 -25.81
N ARG A 486 -37.71 39.05 -26.90
CA ARG A 486 -38.08 39.47 -28.27
C ARG A 486 -39.57 39.30 -28.61
N SER A 487 -40.33 38.54 -27.82
CA SER A 487 -41.78 38.42 -28.01
C SER A 487 -42.57 39.70 -27.65
N SER A 488 -41.94 40.69 -26.99
CA SER A 488 -42.59 41.93 -26.56
C SER A 488 -42.41 43.12 -27.53
N GLU A 489 -41.55 43.01 -28.55
CA GLU A 489 -41.25 44.14 -29.45
C GLU A 489 -41.25 43.75 -30.93
N LYS A 490 -42.43 43.90 -31.59
CA LYS A 490 -42.69 44.13 -33.04
C LYS A 490 -44.11 43.59 -33.35
N LYS A 491 -45.11 44.29 -33.89
CA LYS A 491 -45.33 45.62 -34.50
C LYS A 491 -46.86 45.87 -34.49
N ARG A 492 -47.33 47.10 -34.22
CA ARG A 492 -48.58 47.65 -34.79
C ARG A 492 -48.21 48.85 -35.69
N PRO A 493 -48.73 48.98 -36.91
CA PRO A 493 -48.62 50.21 -37.72
C PRO A 493 -49.79 51.19 -37.40
N PRO A 494 -49.81 52.42 -37.96
CA PRO A 494 -50.09 53.66 -37.21
C PRO A 494 -51.57 53.96 -36.99
N ALA A 495 -51.84 54.74 -35.95
CA ALA A 495 -53.16 55.16 -35.51
C ALA A 495 -53.81 56.20 -36.43
N SER A 496 -55.10 55.97 -36.76
CA SER A 496 -56.07 56.99 -37.11
C SER A 496 -57.03 57.19 -35.92
N HIS A 497 -57.19 58.43 -35.46
CA HIS A 497 -58.13 58.81 -34.40
C HIS A 497 -59.60 58.50 -34.75
N LYS A 498 -60.37 57.93 -33.79
CA LYS A 498 -61.62 58.50 -33.21
C LYS A 498 -62.31 57.55 -32.20
N ARG A 499 -62.47 58.06 -30.96
CA ARG A 499 -63.57 57.98 -29.97
C ARG A 499 -64.36 56.66 -29.69
N ALA A 500 -64.29 56.27 -28.40
CA ALA A 500 -65.37 56.20 -27.38
C ALA A 500 -65.99 54.84 -26.94
N ASP A 501 -66.13 54.76 -25.60
CA ASP A 501 -66.97 53.93 -24.67
C ASP A 501 -66.61 52.45 -24.40
N LYS A 502 -66.15 52.09 -23.17
CA LYS A 502 -66.86 51.63 -21.92
C LYS A 502 -67.45 50.20 -22.06
N ASP A 503 -67.25 49.22 -21.18
CA ASP A 503 -67.41 49.18 -19.71
C ASP A 503 -66.84 47.87 -19.05
N LYS A 504 -66.48 47.96 -17.75
CA LYS A 504 -66.46 47.02 -16.57
C LYS A 504 -66.16 45.49 -16.73
N HIS A 505 -65.45 44.79 -15.82
CA HIS A 505 -65.64 44.66 -14.35
C HIS A 505 -64.36 44.08 -13.65
N LYS A 506 -64.16 44.45 -12.37
CA LYS A 506 -63.18 43.90 -11.39
C LYS A 506 -63.83 42.77 -10.56
N ASP A 507 -63.06 41.98 -9.79
CA ASP A 507 -63.33 41.76 -8.35
C ASP A 507 -62.13 41.15 -7.59
N HIS A 508 -61.98 41.59 -6.34
CA HIS A 508 -61.01 41.20 -5.31
C HIS A 508 -61.71 40.36 -4.22
N CYS A 509 -60.98 39.57 -3.43
CA CYS A 509 -61.34 39.29 -2.03
C CYS A 509 -60.13 38.89 -1.17
N SER A 510 -60.25 39.11 0.13
CA SER A 510 -59.26 39.06 1.23
C SER A 510 -59.76 38.18 2.40
N ILE A 511 -58.88 37.73 3.32
CA ILE A 511 -58.99 37.75 4.81
C ILE A 511 -58.25 36.58 5.57
N ASP A 512 -57.54 37.00 6.64
CA ASP A 512 -57.13 36.46 7.97
C ASP A 512 -56.41 35.13 8.30
N MET A 513 -55.57 35.25 9.36
CA MET A 513 -54.95 34.22 10.20
C MET A 513 -55.55 34.17 11.62
N ASN A 514 -55.67 32.97 12.23
CA ASN A 514 -55.19 32.64 13.59
C ASN A 514 -55.56 31.20 14.07
N GLY A 515 -54.56 30.46 14.57
CA GLY A 515 -54.62 29.73 15.87
C GLY A 515 -55.08 28.26 15.98
N LEU A 516 -54.21 27.44 16.61
CA LEU A 516 -54.42 26.12 17.26
C LEU A 516 -54.69 24.92 16.31
N GLU A 517 -54.21 23.68 16.53
CA GLU A 517 -53.85 22.95 17.75
C GLU A 517 -52.99 21.71 17.38
N THR A 518 -52.26 21.14 18.34
CA THR A 518 -51.38 19.95 18.24
C THR A 518 -52.11 18.62 18.54
N ASN A 519 -51.35 17.50 18.40
CA ASN A 519 -51.49 16.13 18.95
C ASN A 519 -51.81 15.09 17.86
N VAL A 520 -51.14 13.93 17.71
CA VAL A 520 -50.34 13.06 18.63
C VAL A 520 -49.17 12.46 17.85
#